data_AF-A0A927N3J9-F1
#
_entry.id   AF-A0A927N3J9-F1
#
_cell.length_a   1.000
_cell.length_b   1.000
_cell.length_c   1.000
_cell.angle_alpha   90.00
_cell.angle_beta   90.00
_cell.angle_gamma   90.00
#
_symmetry.space_group_name_H-M   'P 1'
#
loop_
_entity.id
_entity.type
_entity.pdbx_description
1 polymer ?
#
loop_
_entity_poly.entity_id
_entity_poly.type
_entity_poly.pdbx_seq_one_letter_code
_entity_poly.pdbx_strand_id
1 'polypeptide(L)'
;MPTYLSPGVYVEEVEAGSRPIEGVGTAVAAFVGFAAKGPVNTPTLVTNWTQYTQTFGEFVEGSYLAHAVYGYMQNGGSACYVVRVGAGGTSTENGASPDGRARQATQKQVTGPPQAQLGGYRVVAIGKGNSGADITVEVADTATPEPPANAVKLIVSSGGKAVEEYDPVVFDANGDKAANVMTVVNAKSKLIRIEDGAASAGTVAKLEKGSLPLLTPAPASPAEAGEVSADDYVGDAAQRTGFSALEAIDEVTMVAVPDLMSAYQHGAIDLETVHAVQQAVITHCELMGDRMAVLDTPPGLNAQQVKEWRVSGAGYDSRYAALYWPWPKVFDPATGRNILVPPAGHVAGVWARTDELRGVHKAPANEVLRGAIALETSITKAEHDLLNPVGINCIRTFPGRGIRVWGARTLSSDPAWRYINVRRLFNYLEESIVGGTQWVVFEPNDDALWARIRRTIGAFLVNEWRKGALFGLTPDEAFFVKCDRETNPAEAIDAGQVTCQIGVAPVKPAEFVIFQLSQLSSGTSTVSE
;
A
#
# COMPACT_ATOMS: atom_id res chain seq x y z
N MET A 1 -3.13 46.18 -32.43
CA MET A 1 -4.32 45.51 -33.00
C MET A 1 -3.98 45.12 -34.42
N PRO A 2 -4.28 43.89 -34.85
CA PRO A 2 -4.13 43.50 -36.23
C PRO A 2 -5.06 44.35 -37.10
N THR A 3 -4.55 44.80 -38.24
CA THR A 3 -5.31 45.63 -39.18
C THR A 3 -5.67 44.75 -40.37
N TYR A 4 -6.94 44.38 -40.50
CA TYR A 4 -7.41 43.56 -41.62
C TYR A 4 -7.77 44.47 -42.80
N LEU A 5 -7.10 44.26 -43.94
CA LEU A 5 -7.18 45.15 -45.11
C LEU A 5 -8.07 44.59 -46.23
N SER A 6 -8.73 43.44 -46.03
CA SER A 6 -9.58 42.80 -47.03
C SER A 6 -10.76 42.06 -46.38
N PRO A 7 -11.89 41.85 -47.07
CA PRO A 7 -12.96 40.99 -46.59
C PRO A 7 -12.53 39.51 -46.64
N GLY A 8 -12.67 38.76 -45.55
CA GLY A 8 -12.32 37.33 -45.47
C GLY A 8 -12.65 36.70 -44.12
N VAL A 9 -12.47 35.38 -44.01
CA VAL A 9 -12.49 34.66 -42.72
C VAL A 9 -11.06 34.58 -42.21
N TYR A 10 -10.81 35.14 -41.03
CA TYR A 10 -9.51 35.13 -40.38
C TYR A 10 -9.54 34.18 -39.19
N VAL A 11 -8.50 33.39 -39.04
CA VAL A 11 -8.26 32.56 -37.86
C VAL A 11 -7.04 33.17 -37.17
N GLU A 12 -7.20 33.57 -35.92
CA GLU A 12 -6.08 34.00 -35.06
C GLU A 12 -5.87 32.95 -33.98
N GLU A 13 -4.63 32.50 -33.85
CA GLU A 13 -4.18 31.79 -32.65
C GLU A 13 -3.89 32.83 -31.58
N VAL A 14 -4.90 33.11 -30.76
CA VAL A 14 -4.70 33.81 -29.50
C VAL A 14 -4.23 32.75 -28.51
N GLU A 15 -3.12 33.00 -27.80
CA GLU A 15 -2.76 32.15 -26.66
C GLU A 15 -3.96 32.11 -25.71
N ALA A 16 -4.59 30.94 -25.62
CA ALA A 16 -5.57 30.70 -24.59
C ALA A 16 -4.90 31.04 -23.26
N GLY A 17 -5.58 31.81 -22.40
CA GLY A 17 -5.04 32.20 -21.09
C GLY A 17 -4.54 31.00 -20.28
N SER A 18 -3.98 31.27 -19.09
CA SER A 18 -3.50 30.20 -18.21
C SER A 18 -4.53 29.07 -18.08
N ARG A 19 -4.07 27.83 -18.31
CA ARG A 19 -4.92 26.65 -18.18
C ARG A 19 -5.53 26.62 -16.77
N PRO A 20 -6.82 26.27 -16.62
CA PRO A 20 -7.41 26.08 -15.31
C PRO A 20 -6.59 25.08 -14.48
N ILE A 21 -6.48 25.33 -13.18
CA ILE A 21 -5.84 24.38 -12.26
C ILE A 21 -6.77 23.17 -12.11
N GLU A 22 -6.23 22.00 -12.42
CA GLU A 22 -6.87 20.71 -12.15
C GLU A 22 -6.40 20.18 -10.80
N GLY A 23 -7.30 19.50 -10.09
CA GLY A 23 -6.98 18.87 -8.83
C GLY A 23 -6.06 17.66 -9.01
N VAL A 24 -5.02 17.54 -8.19
CA VAL A 24 -4.17 16.34 -8.18
C VAL A 24 -4.86 15.12 -7.57
N GLY A 25 -4.32 13.93 -7.84
CA GLY A 25 -4.77 12.70 -7.18
C GLY A 25 -4.52 12.75 -5.68
N THR A 26 -5.48 12.28 -4.87
CA THR A 26 -5.40 12.36 -3.40
C THR A 26 -5.17 11.00 -2.73
N ALA A 27 -5.15 9.92 -3.51
CA ALA A 27 -5.43 8.58 -3.04
C ALA A 27 -4.44 7.50 -3.49
N VAL A 28 -3.15 7.81 -3.64
CA VAL A 28 -2.12 6.83 -4.01
C VAL A 28 -1.31 6.46 -2.77
N ALA A 29 -1.40 5.20 -2.34
CA ALA A 29 -0.64 4.72 -1.19
C ALA A 29 0.71 4.15 -1.62
N ALA A 30 1.71 4.23 -0.75
CA ALA A 30 2.95 3.49 -0.83
C ALA A 30 3.05 2.51 0.34
N PHE A 31 3.32 1.24 0.02
CA PHE A 31 3.47 0.17 1.00
C PHE A 31 4.90 -0.37 0.97
N VAL A 32 5.54 -0.37 2.12
CA VAL A 32 6.92 -0.86 2.27
C VAL A 32 6.94 -2.11 3.14
N GLY A 33 7.53 -3.18 2.64
CA GLY A 33 7.59 -4.45 3.38
C GLY A 33 8.24 -5.60 2.62
N PHE A 34 8.04 -6.81 3.11
CA PHE A 34 8.58 -8.04 2.57
C PHE A 34 7.64 -8.66 1.53
N ALA A 35 8.21 -9.24 0.48
CA ALA A 35 7.46 -9.98 -0.53
C ALA A 35 8.24 -11.21 -0.97
N ALA A 36 7.53 -12.23 -1.51
CA ALA A 36 8.14 -13.48 -1.94
C ALA A 36 9.10 -13.31 -3.12
N LYS A 37 8.78 -12.39 -4.03
CA LYS A 37 9.55 -12.08 -5.24
C LYS A 37 9.41 -10.60 -5.59
N GLY A 38 9.93 -10.21 -6.75
CA GLY A 38 9.85 -8.84 -7.26
C GLY A 38 11.10 -8.01 -6.98
N PRO A 39 11.21 -6.83 -7.59
CA PRO A 39 12.40 -6.00 -7.47
C PRO A 39 12.54 -5.46 -6.05
N VAL A 40 13.74 -5.57 -5.48
CA VAL A 40 14.07 -5.05 -4.15
C VAL A 40 14.42 -3.57 -4.28
N ASN A 41 14.02 -2.76 -3.29
CA ASN A 41 14.29 -1.32 -3.24
C ASN A 41 13.81 -0.53 -4.45
N THR A 42 12.89 -1.09 -5.26
CA THR A 42 12.37 -0.41 -6.45
C THR A 42 10.89 -0.14 -6.25
N PRO A 43 10.47 1.13 -6.06
CA PRO A 43 9.06 1.48 -6.06
C PRO A 43 8.39 1.02 -7.36
N THR A 44 7.42 0.12 -7.24
CA THR A 44 6.72 -0.43 -8.40
C THR A 44 5.25 -0.09 -8.30
N LEU A 45 4.72 0.57 -9.33
CA LEU A 45 3.30 0.89 -9.43
C LEU A 45 2.48 -0.39 -9.62
N VAL A 46 1.45 -0.54 -8.79
CA VAL A 46 0.50 -1.64 -8.79
C VAL A 46 -0.91 -1.05 -8.84
N THR A 47 -1.64 -1.36 -9.91
CA THR A 47 -3.00 -0.84 -10.17
C THR A 47 -4.11 -1.85 -9.94
N ASN A 48 -3.77 -3.12 -9.68
CA ASN A 48 -4.74 -4.15 -9.34
C ASN A 48 -4.07 -5.35 -8.65
N TRP A 49 -4.88 -6.21 -8.05
CA TRP A 49 -4.41 -7.35 -7.28
C TRP A 49 -3.66 -8.39 -8.13
N THR A 50 -4.10 -8.62 -9.37
CA THR A 50 -3.44 -9.56 -10.27
C THR A 50 -2.02 -9.10 -10.62
N GLN A 51 -1.82 -7.80 -10.83
CA GLN A 51 -0.50 -7.22 -11.05
C GLN A 51 0.38 -7.38 -9.81
N TYR A 52 -0.17 -7.20 -8.60
CA TYR A 52 0.57 -7.43 -7.36
C TYR A 52 1.09 -8.88 -7.30
N THR A 53 0.22 -9.87 -7.49
CA THR A 53 0.62 -11.28 -7.36
C THR A 53 1.59 -11.74 -8.44
N GLN A 54 1.47 -11.19 -9.65
CA GLN A 54 2.43 -11.42 -10.73
C GLN A 54 3.82 -10.87 -10.41
N THR A 55 3.91 -9.68 -9.81
CA THR A 55 5.20 -9.03 -9.53
C THR A 55 5.83 -9.47 -8.21
N PHE A 56 5.05 -9.49 -7.13
CA PHE A 56 5.53 -9.64 -5.75
C PHE A 56 5.19 -11.00 -5.11
N GLY A 57 4.28 -11.74 -5.72
CA GLY A 57 3.82 -13.05 -5.23
C GLY A 57 2.51 -12.98 -4.45
N GLU A 58 2.05 -14.13 -3.97
CA GLU A 58 0.83 -14.23 -3.16
C GLU A 58 1.10 -13.87 -1.68
N PHE A 59 0.12 -14.13 -0.82
CA PHE A 59 0.25 -13.99 0.62
C PHE A 59 1.42 -14.85 1.15
N VAL A 60 2.26 -14.25 1.98
CA VAL A 60 3.42 -14.90 2.61
C VAL A 60 3.17 -15.00 4.10
N GLU A 61 3.33 -16.19 4.66
CA GLU A 61 3.23 -16.39 6.10
C GLU A 61 4.32 -15.56 6.81
N GLY A 62 3.91 -14.79 7.84
CA GLY A 62 4.81 -13.90 8.55
C GLY A 62 5.09 -12.57 7.83
N SER A 63 4.37 -12.21 6.76
CA SER A 63 4.38 -10.86 6.19
C SER A 63 2.96 -10.33 6.06
N TYR A 64 2.82 -9.01 6.19
CA TYR A 64 1.59 -8.25 6.10
C TYR A 64 1.52 -7.36 4.85
N LEU A 65 2.59 -7.25 4.05
CA LEU A 65 2.60 -6.41 2.84
C LEU A 65 1.45 -6.79 1.88
N ALA A 66 1.30 -8.09 1.61
CA ALA A 66 0.23 -8.60 0.76
C ALA A 66 -1.16 -8.30 1.35
N HIS A 67 -1.36 -8.46 2.66
CA HIS A 67 -2.62 -8.14 3.33
C HIS A 67 -2.93 -6.65 3.33
N ALA A 68 -1.90 -5.79 3.45
CA ALA A 68 -2.05 -4.34 3.41
C ALA A 68 -2.48 -3.87 2.01
N VAL A 69 -1.82 -4.34 0.95
CA VAL A 69 -2.17 -4.02 -0.45
C VAL A 69 -3.56 -4.56 -0.79
N TYR A 70 -3.85 -5.81 -0.41
CA TYR A 70 -5.18 -6.40 -0.64
C TYR A 70 -6.28 -5.64 0.11
N GLY A 71 -6.05 -5.31 1.38
CA GLY A 71 -6.96 -4.53 2.21
C GLY A 71 -7.19 -3.11 1.66
N TYR A 72 -6.15 -2.47 1.14
CA TYR A 72 -6.23 -1.17 0.45
C TYR A 72 -7.16 -1.26 -0.76
N MET A 73 -6.94 -2.22 -1.66
CA MET A 73 -7.76 -2.39 -2.87
C MET A 73 -9.21 -2.77 -2.53
N GLN A 74 -9.42 -3.68 -1.58
CA GLN A 74 -10.78 -4.03 -1.13
C GLN A 74 -11.55 -2.84 -0.55
N ASN A 75 -10.84 -1.91 0.09
CA ASN A 75 -11.45 -0.76 0.71
C ASN A 75 -11.65 0.42 -0.23
N GLY A 76 -11.21 0.35 -1.50
CA GLY A 76 -11.45 1.34 -2.55
C GLY A 76 -10.18 2.05 -3.05
N GLY A 77 -9.01 1.55 -2.68
CA GLY A 77 -7.76 1.96 -3.31
C GLY A 77 -7.65 1.43 -4.75
N SER A 78 -7.20 2.28 -5.67
CA SER A 78 -7.10 1.94 -7.10
C SER A 78 -5.67 1.74 -7.58
N ALA A 79 -4.70 2.47 -7.00
CA ALA A 79 -3.29 2.37 -7.36
C ALA A 79 -2.40 2.58 -6.13
N CYS A 80 -1.36 1.77 -6.00
CA CYS A 80 -0.36 1.94 -4.97
C CYS A 80 1.05 1.66 -5.49
N TYR A 81 2.04 2.26 -4.86
CA TYR A 81 3.44 1.89 -5.01
C TYR A 81 3.79 0.83 -3.97
N VAL A 82 4.51 -0.19 -4.39
CA VAL A 82 5.05 -1.21 -3.48
C VAL A 82 6.56 -1.13 -3.51
N VAL A 83 7.17 -1.00 -2.34
CA VAL A 83 8.62 -1.08 -2.15
C VAL A 83 8.93 -2.35 -1.36
N ARG A 84 9.55 -3.32 -2.02
CA ARG A 84 10.02 -4.53 -1.36
C ARG A 84 11.36 -4.25 -0.67
N VAL A 85 11.42 -4.46 0.63
CA VAL A 85 12.63 -4.36 1.47
C VAL A 85 13.06 -5.75 1.96
N GLY A 86 14.27 -5.85 2.51
CA GLY A 86 14.88 -7.11 2.98
C GLY A 86 15.89 -7.72 1.99
N ALA A 87 16.67 -8.70 2.46
CA ALA A 87 17.84 -9.25 1.80
C ALA A 87 17.53 -9.94 0.45
N GLY A 88 17.40 -9.16 -0.62
CA GLY A 88 17.83 -9.58 -1.95
C GLY A 88 19.33 -9.35 -2.05
N GLY A 89 20.10 -10.44 -2.20
CA GLY A 89 21.56 -10.43 -2.12
C GLY A 89 22.22 -9.24 -2.81
N THR A 90 22.76 -8.33 -1.99
CA THR A 90 23.97 -7.61 -2.36
C THR A 90 25.08 -8.65 -2.45
N SER A 91 25.34 -9.12 -3.66
CA SER A 91 26.69 -9.57 -4.03
C SER A 91 27.59 -8.33 -4.09
N THR A 92 27.79 -7.69 -2.94
CA THR A 92 28.99 -6.88 -2.71
C THR A 92 29.99 -7.82 -2.08
N GLU A 93 30.86 -8.35 -2.93
CA GLU A 93 32.13 -8.89 -2.50
C GLU A 93 32.81 -7.90 -1.53
N ASN A 94 33.35 -8.46 -0.44
CA ASN A 94 34.28 -7.88 0.51
C ASN A 94 33.69 -6.95 1.60
N GLY A 95 33.55 -7.53 2.79
CA GLY A 95 33.36 -6.79 4.03
C GLY A 95 33.18 -7.71 5.23
N ALA A 96 34.18 -8.53 5.55
CA ALA A 96 34.20 -9.25 6.81
C ALA A 96 34.24 -8.26 7.98
N SER A 97 33.36 -8.42 8.96
CA SER A 97 33.57 -7.87 10.29
C SER A 97 33.15 -8.88 11.37
N PRO A 98 33.87 -8.91 12.51
CA PRO A 98 33.86 -10.01 13.45
C PRO A 98 32.92 -9.70 14.61
N ASP A 99 32.02 -10.61 14.94
CA ASP A 99 31.79 -11.00 16.34
C ASP A 99 30.79 -12.15 16.41
N GLY A 100 31.33 -13.35 16.60
CA GLY A 100 30.56 -14.56 16.77
C GLY A 100 29.97 -14.65 18.17
N ARG A 101 28.66 -14.38 18.30
CA ARG A 101 27.82 -14.94 19.37
C ARG A 101 26.44 -15.30 18.85
N ALA A 102 26.35 -16.50 18.26
CA ALA A 102 25.08 -17.10 17.87
C ALA A 102 24.20 -17.37 19.11
N ARG A 103 23.02 -16.75 19.16
CA ARG A 103 21.92 -17.14 20.05
C ARG A 103 21.00 -18.09 19.27
N GLN A 104 20.91 -19.34 19.73
CA GLN A 104 19.98 -20.35 19.17
C GLN A 104 18.54 -19.96 19.49
N ALA A 105 17.79 -19.51 18.48
CA ALA A 105 16.34 -19.47 18.52
C ALA A 105 15.78 -20.77 17.94
N THR A 106 15.03 -21.51 18.76
CA THR A 106 14.36 -22.77 18.36
C THR A 106 13.19 -22.45 17.43
N GLN A 107 13.41 -22.50 16.11
CA GLN A 107 12.37 -22.32 15.09
C GLN A 107 11.73 -23.66 14.71
N LYS A 108 10.39 -23.72 14.70
CA LYS A 108 9.64 -24.86 14.15
C LYS A 108 9.56 -24.72 12.63
N GLN A 109 10.19 -25.66 11.93
CA GLN A 109 10.32 -25.74 10.47
C GLN A 109 9.01 -26.23 9.83
N VAL A 110 8.61 -25.64 8.69
CA VAL A 110 7.49 -26.12 7.85
C VAL A 110 8.03 -26.44 6.46
N THR A 111 7.74 -27.64 5.98
CA THR A 111 8.19 -28.20 4.70
C THR A 111 7.17 -27.94 3.59
N GLY A 112 7.64 -27.59 2.39
CA GLY A 112 6.81 -27.53 1.18
C GLY A 112 6.32 -28.92 0.73
N PRO A 113 5.34 -28.99 -0.20
CA PRO A 113 4.88 -30.27 -0.72
C PRO A 113 6.02 -31.04 -1.41
N PRO A 114 6.02 -32.37 -1.35
CA PRO A 114 7.01 -33.22 -2.03
C PRO A 114 7.08 -32.92 -3.54
N GLN A 115 8.29 -32.79 -4.07
CA GLN A 115 8.52 -32.49 -5.48
C GLN A 115 9.78 -33.19 -6.03
N ALA A 116 9.83 -33.38 -7.35
CA ALA A 116 11.00 -33.88 -8.07
C ALA A 116 11.19 -33.12 -9.38
N GLN A 117 12.45 -32.99 -9.81
CA GLN A 117 12.78 -32.45 -11.13
C GLN A 117 12.80 -33.60 -12.14
N LEU A 118 12.07 -33.45 -13.25
CA LEU A 118 11.99 -34.42 -14.33
C LEU A 118 12.31 -33.73 -15.66
N GLY A 119 13.59 -33.72 -16.01
CA GLY A 119 14.10 -32.92 -17.14
C GLY A 119 13.84 -31.43 -16.93
N GLY A 120 13.22 -30.76 -17.90
CA GLY A 120 12.81 -29.35 -17.80
C GLY A 120 11.54 -29.09 -16.97
N TYR A 121 10.89 -30.14 -16.47
CA TYR A 121 9.62 -30.04 -15.76
C TYR A 121 9.77 -30.31 -14.26
N ARG A 122 8.88 -29.71 -13.47
CA ARG A 122 8.75 -29.94 -12.03
C ARG A 122 7.51 -30.78 -11.76
N VAL A 123 7.67 -31.88 -11.02
CA VAL A 123 6.57 -32.75 -10.60
C VAL A 123 6.29 -32.50 -9.12
N VAL A 124 5.05 -32.16 -8.79
CA VAL A 124 4.61 -31.78 -7.43
C VAL A 124 3.50 -32.71 -6.98
N ALA A 125 3.56 -33.22 -5.75
CA ALA A 125 2.50 -34.06 -5.19
C ALA A 125 1.20 -33.26 -4.96
N ILE A 126 0.05 -33.84 -5.26
CA ILE A 126 -1.28 -33.28 -4.98
C ILE A 126 -2.02 -34.15 -3.93
N GLY A 127 -2.56 -33.52 -2.89
CA GLY A 127 -3.35 -34.17 -1.83
C GLY A 127 -2.86 -33.86 -0.41
N LYS A 128 -3.80 -33.57 0.50
CA LYS A 128 -3.50 -33.37 1.93
C LYS A 128 -3.24 -34.73 2.58
N GLY A 129 -1.99 -35.00 2.97
CA GLY A 129 -1.62 -36.14 3.81
C GLY A 129 -0.55 -37.08 3.26
N ASN A 130 -0.06 -36.88 2.03
CA ASN A 130 1.01 -37.71 1.51
C ASN A 130 2.37 -37.19 2.00
N SER A 131 2.95 -37.91 2.97
CA SER A 131 4.38 -37.85 3.26
C SER A 131 5.15 -38.14 1.97
N GLY A 132 6.02 -37.23 1.54
CA GLY A 132 6.72 -37.32 0.25
C GLY A 132 7.47 -38.62 -0.03
N ALA A 133 7.83 -39.34 1.03
CA ALA A 133 8.49 -40.64 0.93
C ALA A 133 7.67 -41.73 0.20
N ASP A 134 6.36 -41.57 0.02
CA ASP A 134 5.51 -42.62 -0.54
C ASP A 134 5.27 -42.52 -2.05
N ILE A 135 5.56 -41.39 -2.72
CA ILE A 135 5.29 -41.22 -4.16
C ILE A 135 6.59 -41.27 -4.97
N THR A 136 6.65 -42.17 -5.95
CA THR A 136 7.75 -42.24 -6.93
C THR A 136 7.21 -42.09 -8.36
N VAL A 137 8.00 -41.42 -9.19
CA VAL A 137 7.70 -41.24 -10.62
C VAL A 137 8.80 -41.92 -11.42
N GLU A 138 8.40 -42.85 -12.28
CA GLU A 138 9.30 -43.63 -13.12
C GLU A 138 9.04 -43.35 -14.60
N VAL A 139 10.13 -43.17 -15.36
CA VAL A 139 10.11 -43.04 -16.81
C VAL A 139 10.56 -44.35 -17.44
N ALA A 140 9.65 -45.01 -18.16
CA ALA A 140 9.86 -46.29 -18.82
C ALA A 140 9.66 -46.19 -20.35
N ASP A 141 10.05 -47.24 -21.06
CA ASP A 141 9.78 -47.35 -22.50
C ASP A 141 8.27 -47.50 -22.74
N THR A 142 7.77 -46.76 -23.74
CA THR A 142 6.39 -46.89 -24.21
C THR A 142 6.16 -48.28 -24.81
N ALA A 143 5.01 -48.89 -24.50
CA ALA A 143 4.61 -50.17 -25.09
C ALA A 143 3.84 -49.98 -26.41
N THR A 144 3.68 -48.74 -26.87
CA THR A 144 2.91 -48.38 -28.07
C THR A 144 3.66 -48.84 -29.34
N PRO A 145 3.03 -49.63 -30.24
CA PRO A 145 3.59 -49.91 -31.56
C PRO A 145 3.71 -48.62 -32.37
N GLU A 146 4.90 -48.30 -32.89
CA GLU A 146 5.22 -47.06 -33.61
C GLU A 146 5.01 -45.75 -32.78
N PRO A 147 5.80 -45.54 -31.72
CA PRO A 147 5.61 -44.38 -30.85
C PRO A 147 6.10 -43.07 -31.50
N PRO A 148 5.51 -41.91 -31.14
CA PRO A 148 6.04 -40.59 -31.51
C PRO A 148 7.51 -40.42 -31.06
N ALA A 149 8.27 -39.58 -31.77
CA ALA A 149 9.65 -39.28 -31.39
C ALA A 149 9.71 -38.73 -29.94
N ASN A 150 10.58 -39.29 -29.11
CA ASN A 150 10.73 -38.98 -27.69
C ASN A 150 9.52 -39.30 -26.79
N ALA A 151 8.61 -40.17 -27.24
CA ALA A 151 7.54 -40.69 -26.38
C ALA A 151 8.07 -41.68 -25.34
N VAL A 152 7.55 -41.57 -24.12
CA VAL A 152 7.87 -42.45 -22.99
C VAL A 152 6.59 -42.83 -22.24
N LYS A 153 6.68 -43.85 -21.39
CA LYS A 153 5.66 -44.19 -20.41
C LYS A 153 6.01 -43.56 -19.07
N LEU A 154 5.09 -42.82 -18.47
CA LEU A 154 5.22 -42.28 -17.13
C LEU A 154 4.41 -43.13 -16.14
N ILE A 155 5.06 -43.64 -15.10
CA ILE A 155 4.43 -44.46 -14.06
C ILE A 155 4.53 -43.70 -12.74
N VAL A 156 3.40 -43.47 -12.09
CA VAL A 156 3.30 -42.86 -10.76
C VAL A 156 2.95 -43.96 -9.78
N SER A 157 3.85 -44.23 -8.84
CA SER A 157 3.67 -45.22 -7.80
C SER A 157 3.44 -44.56 -6.44
N SER A 158 2.59 -45.17 -5.62
CA SER A 158 2.38 -44.79 -4.21
C SER A 158 2.60 -46.02 -3.32
N GLY A 159 3.46 -45.93 -2.31
CA GLY A 159 3.79 -47.05 -1.41
C GLY A 159 4.38 -48.27 -2.14
N GLY A 160 5.14 -48.04 -3.22
CA GLY A 160 5.77 -49.08 -4.03
C GLY A 160 4.84 -49.83 -5.00
N LYS A 161 3.59 -49.38 -5.17
CA LYS A 161 2.66 -49.91 -6.18
C LYS A 161 2.36 -48.85 -7.24
N ALA A 162 2.38 -49.23 -8.51
CA ALA A 162 1.93 -48.38 -9.61
C ALA A 162 0.43 -48.06 -9.45
N VAL A 163 0.09 -46.78 -9.34
CA VAL A 163 -1.30 -46.31 -9.15
C VAL A 163 -1.80 -45.60 -10.40
N GLU A 164 -0.94 -44.86 -11.10
CA GLU A 164 -1.29 -44.15 -12.32
C GLU A 164 -0.23 -44.41 -13.40
N GLU A 165 -0.68 -44.68 -14.62
CA GLU A 165 0.19 -44.90 -15.78
C GLU A 165 -0.26 -44.04 -16.96
N TYR A 166 0.70 -43.43 -17.64
CA TYR A 166 0.48 -42.58 -18.80
C TYR A 166 1.38 -43.04 -19.94
N ASP A 167 0.80 -43.66 -20.97
CA ASP A 167 1.50 -44.21 -22.13
C ASP A 167 0.69 -43.94 -23.42
N PRO A 168 1.25 -43.28 -24.45
CA PRO A 168 2.52 -42.54 -24.47
C PRO A 168 2.37 -41.08 -24.00
N VAL A 169 3.43 -40.51 -23.42
CA VAL A 169 3.55 -39.06 -23.16
C VAL A 169 4.84 -38.51 -23.75
N VAL A 170 4.81 -37.24 -24.19
CA VAL A 170 5.96 -36.57 -24.82
C VAL A 170 6.40 -35.37 -23.97
N PHE A 171 7.71 -35.24 -23.77
CA PHE A 171 8.36 -34.15 -23.04
C PHE A 171 8.90 -33.08 -24.01
N ASP A 172 8.02 -32.51 -24.81
CA ASP A 172 8.36 -31.45 -25.76
C ASP A 172 7.48 -30.22 -25.53
N ALA A 173 8.11 -29.10 -25.17
CA ALA A 173 7.43 -27.81 -24.98
C ALA A 173 6.89 -27.22 -26.29
N ASN A 174 7.40 -27.65 -27.44
CA ASN A 174 7.07 -27.14 -28.77
C ASN A 174 6.34 -28.17 -29.66
N GLY A 175 6.07 -29.37 -29.15
CA GLY A 175 5.47 -30.49 -29.88
C GLY A 175 3.94 -30.54 -29.84
N ASP A 176 3.37 -31.72 -30.17
CA ASP A 176 1.92 -31.95 -30.13
C ASP A 176 1.36 -31.74 -28.71
N LYS A 177 0.59 -30.66 -28.54
CA LYS A 177 -0.01 -30.25 -27.26
C LYS A 177 -0.96 -31.31 -26.68
N ALA A 178 -1.55 -32.18 -27.51
CA ALA A 178 -2.45 -33.22 -27.03
C ALA A 178 -1.70 -34.38 -26.36
N ALA A 179 -0.45 -34.64 -26.78
CA ALA A 179 0.42 -35.68 -26.24
C ALA A 179 1.44 -35.16 -25.21
N ASN A 180 1.45 -33.85 -24.94
CA ASN A 180 2.36 -33.22 -23.98
C ASN A 180 2.09 -33.75 -22.56
N VAL A 181 3.18 -34.09 -21.87
CA VAL A 181 3.13 -34.67 -20.51
C VAL A 181 2.35 -33.81 -19.51
N MET A 182 2.47 -32.47 -19.56
CA MET A 182 1.76 -31.56 -18.66
C MET A 182 0.26 -31.60 -18.91
N THR A 183 -0.16 -31.60 -20.18
CA THR A 183 -1.58 -31.66 -20.58
C THR A 183 -2.21 -32.99 -20.19
N VAL A 184 -1.52 -34.11 -20.45
CA VAL A 184 -2.04 -35.45 -20.17
C VAL A 184 -2.12 -35.73 -18.68
N VAL A 185 -1.06 -35.40 -17.92
CA VAL A 185 -0.98 -35.68 -16.48
C VAL A 185 -1.86 -34.75 -15.67
N ASN A 186 -1.86 -33.44 -15.93
CA ASN A 186 -2.67 -32.49 -15.15
C ASN A 186 -4.19 -32.65 -15.39
N ALA A 187 -4.60 -33.26 -16.51
CA ALA A 187 -6.00 -33.55 -16.77
C ALA A 187 -6.50 -34.82 -16.05
N LYS A 188 -5.62 -35.75 -15.68
CA LYS A 188 -6.01 -37.10 -15.25
C LYS A 188 -5.43 -37.55 -13.89
N SER A 189 -4.32 -36.97 -13.44
CA SER A 189 -3.64 -37.39 -12.21
C SER A 189 -4.38 -36.91 -10.96
N LYS A 190 -4.42 -37.77 -9.95
CA LYS A 190 -4.90 -37.49 -8.60
C LYS A 190 -3.76 -37.43 -7.58
N LEU A 191 -2.54 -37.79 -7.98
CA LEU A 191 -1.37 -37.89 -7.12
C LEU A 191 -0.28 -36.86 -7.42
N ILE A 192 -0.14 -36.42 -8.67
CA ILE A 192 0.87 -35.43 -9.07
C ILE A 192 0.30 -34.33 -9.97
N ARG A 193 0.98 -33.18 -9.99
CA ARG A 193 0.83 -32.13 -11.00
C ARG A 193 2.19 -31.84 -11.61
N ILE A 194 2.24 -31.61 -12.91
CA ILE A 194 3.44 -31.22 -13.65
C ILE A 194 3.39 -29.72 -13.95
N GLU A 195 4.50 -29.04 -13.75
CA GLU A 195 4.70 -27.61 -13.97
C GLU A 195 5.97 -27.37 -14.79
N ASP A 196 6.08 -26.21 -15.44
CA ASP A 196 7.32 -25.78 -16.08
C ASP A 196 8.40 -25.49 -15.03
N GLY A 197 9.58 -26.08 -15.20
CA GLY A 197 10.76 -25.80 -14.37
C GLY A 197 11.55 -24.61 -14.89
N ALA A 198 12.37 -23.99 -14.02
CA ALA A 198 13.19 -22.82 -14.36
C ALA A 198 14.24 -23.06 -15.47
N ALA A 199 14.45 -24.32 -15.88
CA ALA A 199 15.38 -24.73 -16.94
C ALA A 199 14.72 -25.01 -18.31
N SER A 200 13.45 -24.64 -18.51
CA SER A 200 12.70 -24.95 -19.75
C SER A 200 13.13 -24.15 -21.00
N ALA A 201 14.20 -23.35 -20.92
CA ALA A 201 14.77 -22.64 -22.06
C ALA A 201 15.57 -23.59 -22.99
N GLY A 202 14.89 -24.15 -24.00
CA GLY A 202 15.48 -24.31 -25.33
C GLY A 202 16.31 -25.56 -25.65
N THR A 203 16.39 -26.57 -24.77
CA THR A 203 17.02 -27.86 -25.14
C THR A 203 16.22 -29.04 -24.62
N VAL A 204 15.87 -29.97 -25.51
CA VAL A 204 15.25 -31.25 -25.16
C VAL A 204 16.32 -32.10 -24.44
N ALA A 205 16.44 -31.91 -23.14
CA ALA A 205 17.29 -32.77 -22.32
C ALA A 205 16.78 -34.21 -22.44
N LYS A 206 17.63 -35.12 -22.90
CA LYS A 206 17.34 -36.55 -22.97
C LYS A 206 16.99 -37.02 -21.55
N LEU A 207 15.74 -37.40 -21.30
CA LEU A 207 15.34 -37.91 -19.98
C LEU A 207 16.13 -39.18 -19.68
N GLU A 208 16.82 -39.19 -18.55
CA GLU A 208 17.43 -40.40 -18.03
C GLU A 208 16.33 -41.33 -17.52
N LYS A 209 16.38 -42.60 -17.95
CA LYS A 209 15.47 -43.63 -17.48
C LYS A 209 15.77 -43.91 -16.01
N GLY A 210 14.77 -43.80 -15.16
CA GLY A 210 14.96 -43.98 -13.72
C GLY A 210 13.68 -43.74 -12.94
N SER A 211 13.68 -44.26 -11.71
CA SER A 211 12.65 -43.98 -10.71
C SER A 211 13.14 -42.83 -9.83
N LEU A 212 12.34 -41.77 -9.75
CA LEU A 212 12.62 -40.57 -8.97
C LEU A 212 11.60 -40.45 -7.83
N PRO A 213 12.03 -40.51 -6.56
CA PRO A 213 11.16 -40.20 -5.44
C PRO A 213 10.82 -38.71 -5.42
N LEU A 214 9.58 -38.36 -5.11
CA LEU A 214 9.23 -36.98 -4.79
C LEU A 214 9.79 -36.66 -3.41
N LEU A 215 10.87 -35.91 -3.38
CA LEU A 215 11.46 -35.50 -2.11
C LEU A 215 10.73 -34.27 -1.60
N THR A 216 10.37 -34.25 -0.32
CA THR A 216 10.12 -32.96 0.33
C THR A 216 11.34 -32.10 0.07
N PRO A 217 11.21 -30.94 -0.59
CA PRO A 217 12.35 -30.08 -0.80
C PRO A 217 12.98 -29.85 0.56
N ALA A 218 14.30 -30.05 0.66
CA ALA A 218 15.06 -29.52 1.78
C ALA A 218 14.59 -28.08 1.97
N PRO A 219 14.34 -27.63 3.22
CA PRO A 219 13.85 -26.29 3.43
C PRO A 219 14.72 -25.38 2.58
N ALA A 220 14.10 -24.66 1.63
CA ALA A 220 14.64 -23.36 1.37
C ALA A 220 14.65 -22.75 2.77
N SER A 221 15.84 -22.55 3.35
CA SER A 221 15.93 -21.57 4.41
C SER A 221 15.08 -20.42 3.88
N PRO A 222 14.04 -19.95 4.62
CA PRO A 222 13.51 -18.64 4.30
C PRO A 222 14.76 -17.81 4.12
N ALA A 223 14.95 -17.20 2.93
CA ALA A 223 16.12 -16.38 2.62
C ALA A 223 16.46 -15.71 3.93
N GLU A 224 17.62 -16.06 4.51
CA GLU A 224 17.90 -15.74 5.91
C GLU A 224 17.36 -14.33 6.09
N ALA A 225 16.48 -14.13 7.07
CA ALA A 225 16.22 -12.78 7.52
C ALA A 225 17.58 -12.31 8.05
N GLY A 226 18.49 -11.97 7.12
CA GLY A 226 19.67 -11.19 7.38
C GLY A 226 19.14 -10.02 8.15
N GLU A 227 19.80 -9.75 9.28
CA GLU A 227 19.36 -8.83 10.32
C GLU A 227 18.68 -7.62 9.68
N VAL A 228 17.34 -7.60 9.70
CA VAL A 228 16.59 -6.49 9.10
C VAL A 228 16.77 -5.34 10.06
N SER A 229 17.44 -4.30 9.61
CA SER A 229 17.75 -3.10 10.37
C SER A 229 16.74 -2.00 10.06
N ALA A 230 16.79 -0.90 10.83
CA ALA A 230 16.06 0.30 10.48
C ALA A 230 16.42 0.81 9.08
N ASP A 231 17.70 0.69 8.70
CA ASP A 231 18.24 1.19 7.43
C ASP A 231 17.65 0.46 6.21
N ASP A 232 17.25 -0.80 6.35
CA ASP A 232 16.57 -1.53 5.27
C ASP A 232 15.18 -0.95 4.95
N TYR A 233 14.51 -0.40 5.95
CA TYR A 233 13.22 0.27 5.76
C TYR A 233 13.40 1.71 5.28
N VAL A 234 14.28 2.48 5.95
CA VAL A 234 14.51 3.90 5.64
C VAL A 234 15.15 4.03 4.26
N GLY A 235 16.30 3.37 4.08
CA GLY A 235 17.11 3.45 2.88
C GLY A 235 17.74 4.83 2.67
N ASP A 236 18.14 5.08 1.42
CA ASP A 236 18.84 6.29 0.99
C ASP A 236 18.20 6.82 -0.30
N ALA A 237 17.94 8.13 -0.35
CA ALA A 237 17.26 8.77 -1.46
C ALA A 237 18.11 8.79 -2.75
N ALA A 238 19.43 8.95 -2.62
CA ALA A 238 20.34 8.98 -3.77
C ALA A 238 20.52 7.58 -4.37
N GLN A 239 20.57 6.55 -3.54
CA GLN A 239 20.62 5.14 -3.96
C GLN A 239 19.25 4.56 -4.27
N ARG A 240 18.17 5.32 -4.00
CA ARG A 240 16.77 4.89 -4.16
C ARG A 240 16.51 3.56 -3.47
N THR A 241 16.82 3.48 -2.18
CA THR A 241 16.52 2.31 -1.35
C THR A 241 15.48 2.63 -0.27
N GLY A 242 14.86 1.60 0.29
CA GLY A 242 13.85 1.76 1.34
C GLY A 242 12.68 2.66 0.91
N PHE A 243 11.98 3.25 1.87
CA PHE A 243 10.93 4.23 1.57
C PHE A 243 11.49 5.57 1.09
N SER A 244 12.78 5.89 1.31
CA SER A 244 13.42 7.07 0.72
C SER A 244 13.43 7.05 -0.81
N ALA A 245 13.31 5.87 -1.44
CA ALA A 245 13.10 5.77 -2.89
C ALA A 245 11.81 6.46 -3.38
N LEU A 246 10.82 6.69 -2.49
CA LEU A 246 9.56 7.34 -2.81
C LEU A 246 9.68 8.86 -2.99
N GLU A 247 10.81 9.46 -2.61
CA GLU A 247 11.07 10.90 -2.83
C GLU A 247 11.05 11.27 -4.32
N ALA A 248 11.36 10.32 -5.20
CA ALA A 248 11.32 10.51 -6.65
C ALA A 248 9.92 10.38 -7.27
N ILE A 249 8.88 10.20 -6.45
CA ILE A 249 7.51 9.90 -6.89
C ILE A 249 6.54 10.86 -6.21
N ASP A 250 6.12 11.88 -6.96
CA ASP A 250 5.24 12.96 -6.48
C ASP A 250 3.79 12.49 -6.25
N GLU A 251 3.38 11.41 -6.91
CA GLU A 251 1.99 10.96 -6.89
C GLU A 251 1.58 10.33 -5.54
N VAL A 252 2.55 9.94 -4.71
CA VAL A 252 2.31 9.25 -3.43
C VAL A 252 1.71 10.22 -2.43
N THR A 253 0.56 9.85 -1.85
CA THR A 253 -0.15 10.68 -0.83
C THR A 253 -0.24 10.03 0.54
N MET A 254 0.05 8.73 0.64
CA MET A 254 0.03 7.97 1.89
C MET A 254 1.23 7.02 1.94
N VAL A 255 1.88 6.88 3.10
CA VAL A 255 2.99 5.92 3.29
C VAL A 255 2.68 5.02 4.49
N ALA A 256 2.80 3.71 4.30
CA ALA A 256 2.60 2.70 5.34
C ALA A 256 3.69 1.61 5.28
N VAL A 257 4.13 1.16 6.44
CA VAL A 257 5.18 0.13 6.60
C VAL A 257 4.63 -1.06 7.41
N PRO A 258 3.69 -1.84 6.84
CA PRO A 258 2.98 -2.89 7.59
C PRO A 258 3.91 -3.96 8.17
N ASP A 259 5.00 -4.27 7.47
CA ASP A 259 5.91 -5.36 7.86
C ASP A 259 6.91 -4.96 8.93
N LEU A 260 6.94 -3.69 9.34
CA LEU A 260 7.65 -3.27 10.54
C LEU A 260 7.12 -4.03 11.77
N MET A 261 5.80 -4.22 11.84
CA MET A 261 5.18 -4.95 12.94
C MET A 261 5.42 -6.46 12.85
N SER A 262 5.57 -7.00 11.63
CA SER A 262 5.99 -8.39 11.45
C SER A 262 7.42 -8.60 11.96
N ALA A 263 8.36 -7.74 11.57
CA ALA A 263 9.75 -7.86 12.04
C ALA A 263 9.83 -7.80 13.56
N TYR A 264 9.03 -6.92 14.19
CA TYR A 264 8.92 -6.85 15.64
C TYR A 264 8.33 -8.14 16.26
N GLN A 265 7.23 -8.68 15.72
CA GLN A 265 6.62 -9.91 16.23
C GLN A 265 7.53 -11.14 16.15
N HIS A 266 8.40 -11.19 15.14
CA HIS A 266 9.38 -12.26 14.98
C HIS A 266 10.68 -12.01 15.77
N GLY A 267 10.79 -10.89 16.47
CA GLY A 267 11.98 -10.53 17.25
C GLY A 267 13.21 -10.19 16.39
N ALA A 268 13.00 -9.85 15.12
CA ALA A 268 14.06 -9.37 14.23
C ALA A 268 14.48 -7.95 14.58
N ILE A 269 13.54 -7.15 15.09
CA ILE A 269 13.77 -5.79 15.58
C ILE A 269 13.14 -5.61 16.96
N ASP A 270 13.65 -4.66 17.72
CA ASP A 270 13.08 -4.26 19.00
C ASP A 270 12.13 -3.07 18.86
N LEU A 271 11.53 -2.68 19.99
CA LEU A 271 10.55 -1.60 20.03
C LEU A 271 11.19 -0.21 19.78
N GLU A 272 12.47 -0.05 20.10
CA GLU A 272 13.24 1.17 19.80
C GLU A 272 13.43 1.32 18.29
N THR A 273 13.72 0.23 17.59
CA THR A 273 13.80 0.21 16.12
C THR A 273 12.45 0.50 15.48
N VAL A 274 11.35 -0.04 16.03
CA VAL A 274 9.99 0.31 15.58
C VAL A 274 9.74 1.81 15.69
N HIS A 275 10.13 2.42 16.82
CA HIS A 275 10.02 3.86 17.03
C HIS A 275 10.85 4.65 16.01
N ALA A 276 12.11 4.26 15.79
CA ALA A 276 13.01 4.91 14.85
C ALA A 276 12.47 4.89 13.41
N VAL A 277 11.99 3.72 12.94
CA VAL A 277 11.44 3.61 11.57
C VAL A 277 10.15 4.41 11.43
N GLN A 278 9.24 4.37 12.40
CA GLN A 278 8.02 5.19 12.36
C GLN A 278 8.34 6.69 12.37
N GLN A 279 9.28 7.13 13.20
CA GLN A 279 9.75 8.52 13.22
C GLN A 279 10.37 8.94 11.88
N ALA A 280 11.11 8.05 11.23
CA ALA A 280 11.69 8.30 9.92
C ALA A 280 10.62 8.41 8.82
N VAL A 281 9.56 7.59 8.85
CA VAL A 281 8.41 7.72 7.93
C VAL A 281 7.67 9.04 8.15
N ILE A 282 7.49 9.47 9.41
CA ILE A 282 6.92 10.78 9.75
C ILE A 282 7.79 11.89 9.15
N THR A 283 9.10 11.83 9.38
CA THR A 283 10.06 12.82 8.88
C THR A 283 10.03 12.91 7.35
N HIS A 284 9.99 11.76 6.66
CA HIS A 284 9.83 11.73 5.20
C HIS A 284 8.54 12.45 4.75
N CYS A 285 7.41 12.19 5.41
CA CYS A 285 6.15 12.85 5.07
C CYS A 285 6.18 14.37 5.36
N GLU A 286 6.87 14.79 6.43
CA GLU A 286 7.07 16.21 6.76
C GLU A 286 7.95 16.94 5.74
N LEU A 287 9.00 16.29 5.26
CA LEU A 287 9.91 16.85 4.26
C LEU A 287 9.24 16.98 2.89
N MET A 288 8.48 15.97 2.47
CA MET A 288 7.79 16.00 1.18
C MET A 288 6.57 16.94 1.18
N GLY A 289 5.86 17.06 2.31
CA GLY A 289 4.75 18.02 2.48
C GLY A 289 3.44 17.66 1.75
N ASP A 290 3.45 16.70 0.84
CA ASP A 290 2.34 16.24 -0.01
C ASP A 290 1.68 14.94 0.50
N ARG A 291 2.35 14.17 1.36
CA ARG A 291 1.94 12.83 1.80
C ARG A 291 1.81 12.69 3.31
N MET A 292 1.13 11.65 3.77
CA MET A 292 0.94 11.36 5.20
C MET A 292 1.32 9.93 5.58
N ALA A 293 1.92 9.79 6.77
CA ALA A 293 2.22 8.51 7.38
C ALA A 293 0.95 7.89 7.99
N VAL A 294 0.64 6.66 7.60
CA VAL A 294 -0.42 5.85 8.21
C VAL A 294 0.25 4.79 9.07
N LEU A 295 0.20 5.00 10.38
CA LEU A 295 0.95 4.22 11.37
C LEU A 295 0.06 3.19 12.07
N ASP A 296 0.72 2.10 12.45
CA ASP A 296 0.15 1.02 13.24
C ASP A 296 0.73 1.01 14.66
N THR A 297 -0.04 0.56 15.64
CA THR A 297 0.51 0.28 16.97
C THR A 297 1.24 -1.06 16.98
N PRO A 298 2.18 -1.27 17.93
CA PRO A 298 2.63 -2.62 18.26
C PRO A 298 1.44 -3.54 18.56
N PRO A 299 1.53 -4.84 18.24
CA PRO A 299 0.45 -5.79 18.41
C PRO A 299 0.27 -6.20 19.88
N GLY A 300 -0.91 -6.68 20.24
CA GLY A 300 -1.18 -7.27 21.57
C GLY A 300 -1.36 -6.25 22.69
N LEU A 301 -1.40 -4.95 22.38
CA LEU A 301 -1.55 -3.89 23.37
C LEU A 301 -3.03 -3.68 23.74
N ASN A 302 -3.29 -3.49 25.04
CA ASN A 302 -4.59 -3.01 25.51
C ASN A 302 -4.70 -1.48 25.42
N ALA A 303 -5.89 -0.91 25.64
CA ALA A 303 -6.12 0.53 25.51
C ALA A 303 -5.15 1.38 26.36
N GLN A 304 -4.90 1.01 27.61
CA GLN A 304 -3.98 1.77 28.47
C GLN A 304 -2.53 1.71 27.94
N GLN A 305 -2.08 0.54 27.51
CA GLN A 305 -0.75 0.34 26.94
C GLN A 305 -0.57 1.07 25.60
N VAL A 306 -1.61 1.11 24.77
CA VAL A 306 -1.59 1.88 23.50
C VAL A 306 -1.47 3.37 23.78
N LYS A 307 -2.17 3.89 24.79
CA LYS A 307 -2.00 5.27 25.23
C LYS A 307 -0.58 5.53 25.73
N GLU A 308 -0.05 4.65 26.57
CA GLU A 308 1.31 4.78 27.12
C GLU A 308 2.37 4.73 26.02
N TRP A 309 2.24 3.79 25.08
CA TRP A 309 3.06 3.74 23.88
C TRP A 309 2.99 5.05 23.11
N ARG A 310 1.79 5.55 22.80
CA ARG A 310 1.59 6.79 22.04
C ARG A 310 2.22 8.02 22.71
N VAL A 311 2.03 8.16 24.03
CA VAL A 311 2.37 9.37 24.78
C VAL A 311 3.81 9.34 25.30
N SER A 312 4.24 8.23 25.90
CA SER A 312 5.52 8.14 26.61
C SER A 312 6.59 7.37 25.84
N GLY A 313 6.19 6.32 25.11
CA GLY A 313 7.14 5.51 24.33
C GLY A 313 7.54 6.21 23.03
N ALA A 314 6.54 6.52 22.21
CA ALA A 314 6.71 7.08 20.89
C ALA A 314 6.84 8.60 20.87
N GLY A 315 6.00 9.31 21.64
CA GLY A 315 6.10 10.76 21.79
C GLY A 315 5.98 11.59 20.50
N TYR A 316 5.46 11.02 19.41
CA TYR A 316 5.34 11.72 18.12
C TYR A 316 4.49 13.00 18.24
N ASP A 317 4.86 14.06 17.52
CA ASP A 317 3.99 15.23 17.34
C ASP A 317 4.10 15.69 15.89
N SER A 318 3.14 15.28 15.07
CA SER A 318 3.15 15.59 13.65
C SER A 318 1.75 15.70 13.07
N ARG A 319 1.57 16.74 12.26
CA ARG A 319 0.37 16.91 11.42
C ARG A 319 0.34 15.95 10.23
N TYR A 320 1.47 15.37 9.84
CA TYR A 320 1.60 14.47 8.68
C TYR A 320 1.47 12.99 9.05
N ALA A 321 1.00 12.67 10.25
CA ALA A 321 0.87 11.28 10.72
C ALA A 321 -0.50 11.00 11.32
N ALA A 322 -0.98 9.77 11.14
CA ALA A 322 -2.18 9.24 11.79
C ALA A 322 -1.92 7.82 12.30
N LEU A 323 -2.30 7.54 13.55
CA LEU A 323 -2.14 6.24 14.19
C LEU A 323 -3.50 5.54 14.32
N TYR A 324 -3.58 4.26 13.95
CA TYR A 324 -4.80 3.46 14.01
C TYR A 324 -4.68 2.26 14.94
N TRP A 325 -5.76 1.97 15.67
CA TRP A 325 -5.88 0.84 16.59
C TRP A 325 -7.36 0.49 16.78
N PRO A 326 -7.77 -0.75 17.10
CA PRO A 326 -7.03 -2.00 17.17
C PRO A 326 -6.81 -2.66 15.81
N TRP A 327 -6.00 -3.71 15.79
CA TRP A 327 -5.75 -4.50 14.61
C TRP A 327 -7.01 -5.25 14.15
N PRO A 328 -7.42 -5.16 12.88
CA PRO A 328 -8.50 -5.97 12.34
C PRO A 328 -8.09 -7.43 12.17
N LYS A 329 -9.06 -8.32 12.35
CA LYS A 329 -8.95 -9.73 12.04
C LYS A 329 -9.50 -10.00 10.65
N VAL A 330 -8.69 -10.58 9.76
CA VAL A 330 -9.02 -10.86 8.37
C VAL A 330 -8.78 -12.33 8.04
N PHE A 331 -9.44 -12.84 7.00
CA PHE A 331 -9.14 -14.17 6.48
C PHE A 331 -7.83 -14.15 5.71
N ASP A 332 -6.91 -15.05 6.06
CA ASP A 332 -5.64 -15.23 5.37
C ASP A 332 -5.70 -16.44 4.43
N PRO A 333 -5.64 -16.23 3.10
CA PRO A 333 -5.66 -17.32 2.13
C PRO A 333 -4.44 -18.25 2.23
N ALA A 334 -3.28 -17.76 2.68
CA ALA A 334 -2.07 -18.58 2.78
C ALA A 334 -2.20 -19.68 3.84
N THR A 335 -2.64 -19.31 5.05
CA THR A 335 -2.83 -20.27 6.15
C THR A 335 -4.23 -20.90 6.20
N GLY A 336 -5.20 -20.34 5.47
CA GLY A 336 -6.60 -20.73 5.51
C GLY A 336 -7.29 -20.41 6.85
N ARG A 337 -6.73 -19.49 7.63
CA ARG A 337 -7.19 -19.11 8.98
C ARG A 337 -7.39 -17.61 9.08
N ASN A 338 -8.10 -17.17 10.11
CA ASN A 338 -8.26 -15.75 10.39
C ASN A 338 -7.09 -15.24 11.24
N ILE A 339 -6.34 -14.26 10.74
CA ILE A 339 -5.18 -13.64 11.42
C ILE A 339 -5.46 -12.17 11.75
N LEU A 340 -4.70 -11.62 12.69
CA LEU A 340 -4.66 -10.17 12.94
C LEU A 340 -3.64 -9.53 11.99
N VAL A 341 -3.99 -8.39 11.41
CA VAL A 341 -3.12 -7.62 10.52
C VAL A 341 -3.06 -6.15 10.93
N PRO A 342 -1.96 -5.44 10.64
CA PRO A 342 -1.88 -4.00 10.87
C PRO A 342 -2.99 -3.25 10.10
N PRO A 343 -3.68 -2.29 10.72
CA PRO A 343 -4.79 -1.57 10.09
C PRO A 343 -4.41 -0.65 8.93
N ALA A 344 -3.16 -0.18 8.83
CA ALA A 344 -2.76 0.89 7.90
C ALA A 344 -3.19 0.66 6.45
N GLY A 345 -3.00 -0.54 5.92
CA GLY A 345 -3.41 -0.86 4.54
C GLY A 345 -4.92 -0.75 4.30
N HIS A 346 -5.72 -1.30 5.23
CA HIS A 346 -7.18 -1.24 5.11
C HIS A 346 -7.69 0.19 5.25
N VAL A 347 -7.09 0.96 6.15
CA VAL A 347 -7.48 2.34 6.41
C VAL A 347 -7.05 3.28 5.28
N ALA A 348 -5.88 3.09 4.69
CA ALA A 348 -5.48 3.82 3.48
C ALA A 348 -6.50 3.60 2.34
N GLY A 349 -7.06 2.40 2.22
CA GLY A 349 -8.14 2.12 1.27
C GLY A 349 -9.44 2.85 1.62
N VAL A 350 -9.76 2.97 2.91
CA VAL A 350 -10.90 3.78 3.38
C VAL A 350 -10.70 5.26 3.06
N TRP A 351 -9.48 5.78 3.17
CA TRP A 351 -9.16 7.15 2.76
C TRP A 351 -9.42 7.33 1.27
N ALA A 352 -8.86 6.44 0.44
CA ALA A 352 -9.06 6.47 -1.02
C ALA A 352 -10.54 6.46 -1.41
N ARG A 353 -11.32 5.56 -0.84
CA ARG A 353 -12.77 5.49 -1.08
C ARG A 353 -13.52 6.73 -0.60
N THR A 354 -13.13 7.29 0.54
CA THR A 354 -13.76 8.51 1.06
C THR A 354 -13.54 9.66 0.09
N ASP A 355 -12.31 9.80 -0.39
CA ASP A 355 -11.93 10.86 -1.32
C ASP A 355 -12.67 10.74 -2.65
N GLU A 356 -12.74 9.54 -3.22
CA GLU A 356 -13.44 9.32 -4.48
C GLU A 356 -14.94 9.62 -4.37
N LEU A 357 -15.58 9.23 -3.26
CA LEU A 357 -17.03 9.38 -3.09
C LEU A 357 -17.43 10.78 -2.60
N ARG A 358 -16.58 11.45 -1.83
CA ARG A 358 -16.95 12.65 -1.05
C ARG A 358 -15.94 13.78 -1.11
N GLY A 359 -14.77 13.57 -1.70
CA GLY A 359 -13.66 14.52 -1.72
C GLY A 359 -12.79 14.47 -0.45
N VAL A 360 -11.53 14.88 -0.59
CA VAL A 360 -10.50 14.86 0.46
C VAL A 360 -10.86 15.68 1.71
N HIS A 361 -11.73 16.68 1.56
CA HIS A 361 -12.24 17.51 2.65
C HIS A 361 -13.14 16.74 3.63
N LYS A 362 -13.66 15.56 3.25
CA LYS A 362 -14.46 14.71 4.13
C LYS A 362 -13.56 13.85 5.03
N ALA A 363 -13.78 13.92 6.34
CA ALA A 363 -13.11 13.03 7.30
C ALA A 363 -13.34 11.53 6.97
N PRO A 364 -12.28 10.71 6.83
CA PRO A 364 -12.37 9.27 6.53
C PRO A 364 -12.71 8.44 7.79
N ALA A 365 -13.79 8.82 8.46
CA ALA A 365 -14.34 8.17 9.64
C ALA A 365 -15.85 7.93 9.49
N ASN A 366 -16.39 7.06 10.34
CA ASN A 366 -17.73 6.47 10.23
C ASN A 366 -17.91 5.58 8.97
N GLU A 367 -16.79 5.11 8.43
CA GLU A 367 -16.72 4.27 7.23
C GLU A 367 -16.55 2.80 7.60
N VAL A 368 -17.18 1.90 6.84
CA VAL A 368 -17.07 0.45 7.06
C VAL A 368 -15.69 -0.05 6.62
N LEU A 369 -15.03 -0.83 7.47
CA LEU A 369 -13.78 -1.49 7.14
C LEU A 369 -14.08 -2.84 6.44
N ARG A 370 -13.96 -2.88 5.12
CA ARG A 370 -14.21 -4.09 4.31
C ARG A 370 -13.09 -5.11 4.54
N GLY A 371 -13.44 -6.39 4.47
CA GLY A 371 -12.52 -7.51 4.72
C GLY A 371 -12.30 -7.86 6.20
N ALA A 372 -12.58 -6.93 7.12
CA ALA A 372 -12.48 -7.17 8.55
C ALA A 372 -13.67 -8.02 9.06
N ILE A 373 -13.36 -9.11 9.75
CA ILE A 373 -14.33 -10.06 10.33
C ILE A 373 -14.54 -9.75 11.81
N ALA A 374 -13.47 -9.38 12.51
CA ALA A 374 -13.48 -9.00 13.91
C ALA A 374 -12.36 -7.97 14.17
N LEU A 375 -12.25 -7.52 15.41
CA LEU A 375 -11.13 -6.72 15.90
C LEU A 375 -10.37 -7.52 16.94
N GLU A 376 -9.08 -7.22 17.12
CA GLU A 376 -8.25 -7.77 18.20
C GLU A 376 -8.93 -7.61 19.57
N THR A 377 -9.52 -6.44 19.81
CA THR A 377 -10.31 -6.17 21.01
C THR A 377 -11.49 -5.26 20.71
N SER A 378 -12.53 -5.36 21.54
CA SER A 378 -13.69 -4.46 21.47
C SER A 378 -13.47 -3.26 22.38
N ILE A 379 -13.64 -2.05 21.84
CA ILE A 379 -13.39 -0.81 22.56
C ILE A 379 -14.68 -0.27 23.21
N THR A 380 -14.64 -0.10 24.54
CA THR A 380 -15.69 0.58 25.30
C THR A 380 -15.69 2.09 25.05
N LYS A 381 -16.74 2.79 25.50
CA LYS A 381 -16.77 4.26 25.41
C LYS A 381 -15.65 4.90 26.23
N ALA A 382 -15.41 4.43 27.45
CA ALA A 382 -14.41 4.99 28.35
C ALA A 382 -12.97 4.84 27.80
N GLU A 383 -12.65 3.68 27.22
CA GLU A 383 -11.36 3.47 26.56
C GLU A 383 -11.22 4.38 25.33
N HIS A 384 -12.29 4.56 24.54
CA HIS A 384 -12.22 5.46 23.41
C HIS A 384 -12.04 6.94 23.85
N ASP A 385 -12.75 7.37 24.90
CA ASP A 385 -12.63 8.71 25.48
C ASP A 385 -11.20 8.97 26.02
N LEU A 386 -10.48 7.91 26.40
CA LEU A 386 -9.08 7.95 26.84
C LEU A 386 -8.10 8.11 25.67
N LEU A 387 -8.35 7.44 24.54
CA LEU A 387 -7.43 7.31 23.41
C LEU A 387 -7.56 8.45 22.39
N ASN A 388 -8.78 8.90 22.14
CA ASN A 388 -9.04 9.88 21.11
C ASN A 388 -8.34 11.24 21.36
N PRO A 389 -8.29 11.80 22.59
CA PRO A 389 -7.57 13.06 22.86
C PRO A 389 -6.08 13.04 22.52
N VAL A 390 -5.44 11.86 22.51
CA VAL A 390 -4.00 11.68 22.20
C VAL A 390 -3.75 11.27 20.74
N GLY A 391 -4.75 11.43 19.86
CA GLY A 391 -4.62 11.24 18.41
C GLY A 391 -4.68 9.79 17.94
N ILE A 392 -5.19 8.87 18.76
CA ILE A 392 -5.31 7.45 18.40
C ILE A 392 -6.68 7.21 17.77
N ASN A 393 -6.69 6.86 16.48
CA ASN A 393 -7.91 6.63 15.72
C ASN A 393 -8.43 5.22 15.95
N CYS A 394 -9.55 5.14 16.67
CA CYS A 394 -10.15 3.88 17.06
C CYS A 394 -10.96 3.23 15.94
N ILE A 395 -10.77 1.93 15.71
CA ILE A 395 -11.65 1.10 14.87
C ILE A 395 -12.62 0.37 15.79
N ARG A 396 -13.93 0.45 15.52
CA ARG A 396 -14.97 -0.04 16.45
C ARG A 396 -16.01 -0.90 15.77
N THR A 397 -16.50 -1.89 16.50
CA THR A 397 -17.65 -2.70 16.09
C THR A 397 -18.94 -2.06 16.59
N PHE A 398 -19.90 -1.87 15.69
CA PHE A 398 -21.24 -1.40 16.03
C PHE A 398 -22.28 -2.46 15.64
N PRO A 399 -23.09 -2.96 16.58
CA PRO A 399 -24.17 -3.89 16.28
C PRO A 399 -25.06 -3.38 15.14
N GLY A 400 -25.30 -4.21 14.12
CA GLY A 400 -26.10 -3.85 12.93
C GLY A 400 -25.45 -2.86 11.95
N ARG A 401 -24.28 -2.28 12.28
CA ARG A 401 -23.58 -1.29 11.44
C ARG A 401 -22.18 -1.73 10.99
N GLY A 402 -21.69 -2.85 11.50
CA GLY A 402 -20.40 -3.46 11.13
C GLY A 402 -19.20 -2.88 11.87
N ILE A 403 -18.00 -3.24 11.41
CA ILE A 403 -16.72 -2.69 11.88
C ILE A 403 -16.47 -1.38 11.13
N ARG A 404 -16.17 -0.31 11.86
CA ARG A 404 -15.99 1.03 11.30
C ARG A 404 -14.75 1.73 11.82
N VAL A 405 -14.10 2.49 10.96
CA VAL A 405 -13.12 3.50 11.36
C VAL A 405 -13.87 4.61 12.11
N TRP A 406 -13.48 4.89 13.35
CA TRP A 406 -14.20 5.79 14.26
C TRP A 406 -13.30 6.88 14.86
N GLY A 407 -12.35 7.37 14.07
CA GLY A 407 -11.48 8.50 14.38
C GLY A 407 -10.86 9.07 13.10
N ALA A 408 -10.61 10.39 13.09
CA ALA A 408 -9.97 11.08 11.97
C ALA A 408 -8.98 12.17 12.44
N ARG A 409 -8.25 11.90 13.52
CA ARG A 409 -7.25 12.82 14.10
C ARG A 409 -5.84 12.50 13.62
N THR A 410 -5.04 13.54 13.46
CA THR A 410 -3.59 13.44 13.26
C THR A 410 -2.89 13.26 14.62
N LEU A 411 -1.58 13.15 14.60
CA LEU A 411 -0.75 13.13 15.80
C LEU A 411 -0.38 14.53 16.33
N SER A 412 -0.87 15.59 15.69
CA SER A 412 -0.55 16.98 16.00
C SER A 412 -1.14 17.45 17.32
N SER A 413 -0.32 18.13 18.12
CA SER A 413 -0.75 18.90 19.29
C SER A 413 -1.46 20.21 18.92
N ASP A 414 -1.16 20.78 17.75
CA ASP A 414 -1.80 21.99 17.23
C ASP A 414 -3.28 21.74 16.85
N PRO A 415 -4.26 22.43 17.48
CA PRO A 415 -5.68 22.34 17.14
C PRO A 415 -6.02 22.68 15.68
N ALA A 416 -5.21 23.49 14.99
CA ALA A 416 -5.41 23.82 13.57
C ALA A 416 -5.23 22.58 12.68
N TRP A 417 -4.30 21.69 13.05
CA TRP A 417 -3.94 20.49 12.29
C TRP A 417 -4.45 19.19 12.89
N ARG A 418 -5.38 19.29 13.84
CA ARG A 418 -5.95 18.13 14.56
C ARG A 418 -6.56 17.06 13.66
N TYR A 419 -7.11 17.42 12.50
CA TYR A 419 -7.91 16.52 11.68
C TYR A 419 -7.22 16.13 10.37
N ILE A 420 -7.32 14.84 10.02
CA ILE A 420 -6.73 14.25 8.83
C ILE A 420 -7.24 14.92 7.55
N ASN A 421 -8.56 15.10 7.42
CA ASN A 421 -9.14 15.74 6.23
C ASN A 421 -8.70 17.20 6.06
N VAL A 422 -8.37 17.90 7.14
CA VAL A 422 -7.85 19.27 7.06
C VAL A 422 -6.43 19.25 6.51
N ARG A 423 -5.52 18.44 7.07
CA ARG A 423 -4.14 18.35 6.55
C ARG A 423 -4.12 17.86 5.10
N ARG A 424 -4.89 16.82 4.77
CA ARG A 424 -4.97 16.27 3.41
C ARG A 424 -5.57 17.26 2.41
N LEU A 425 -6.54 18.07 2.82
CA LEU A 425 -7.07 19.15 1.97
C LEU A 425 -5.97 20.16 1.66
N PHE A 426 -5.16 20.56 2.65
CA PHE A 426 -4.03 21.47 2.39
C PHE A 426 -2.99 20.86 1.45
N ASN A 427 -2.61 19.59 1.64
CA ASN A 427 -1.69 18.91 0.71
C ASN A 427 -2.23 18.92 -0.72
N TYR A 428 -3.52 18.59 -0.90
CA TYR A 428 -4.18 18.62 -2.21
C TYR A 428 -4.19 20.02 -2.83
N LEU A 429 -4.50 21.07 -2.05
CA LEU A 429 -4.53 22.44 -2.55
C LEU A 429 -3.13 22.94 -2.92
N GLU A 430 -2.14 22.72 -2.05
CA GLU A 430 -0.74 23.09 -2.25
C GLU A 430 -0.21 22.47 -3.55
N GLU A 431 -0.37 21.16 -3.71
CA GLU A 431 0.15 20.42 -4.86
C GLU A 431 -0.58 20.77 -6.17
N SER A 432 -1.92 20.93 -6.12
CA SER A 432 -2.69 21.38 -7.30
C SER A 432 -2.26 22.78 -7.73
N ILE A 433 -2.03 23.70 -6.79
CA ILE A 433 -1.59 25.06 -7.11
C ILE A 433 -0.19 25.01 -7.72
N VAL A 434 0.75 24.28 -7.13
CA VAL A 434 2.12 24.13 -7.65
C VAL A 434 2.09 23.60 -9.08
N GLY A 435 1.37 22.51 -9.35
CA GLY A 435 1.23 21.94 -10.69
C GLY A 435 0.54 22.89 -11.68
N GLY A 436 -0.49 23.59 -11.24
CA GLY A 436 -1.28 24.53 -12.06
C GLY A 436 -0.60 25.87 -12.35
N THR A 437 0.44 26.24 -11.60
CA THR A 437 1.15 27.53 -11.73
C THR A 437 2.58 27.42 -12.24
N GLN A 438 3.02 26.27 -12.76
CA GLN A 438 4.37 26.11 -13.33
C GLN A 438 4.70 27.12 -14.44
N TRP A 439 3.69 27.56 -15.20
CA TRP A 439 3.84 28.57 -16.26
C TRP A 439 4.27 29.96 -15.75
N VAL A 440 4.18 30.24 -14.45
CA VAL A 440 4.57 31.52 -13.85
C VAL A 440 6.09 31.74 -13.91
N VAL A 441 6.87 30.65 -13.93
CA VAL A 441 8.32 30.71 -13.93
C VAL A 441 8.82 31.31 -15.25
N PHE A 442 9.74 32.27 -15.18
CA PHE A 442 10.30 33.05 -16.30
C PHE A 442 9.35 34.05 -16.99
N GLU A 443 8.15 34.27 -16.45
CA GLU A 443 7.28 35.35 -16.93
C GLU A 443 7.78 36.73 -16.43
N PRO A 444 7.49 37.83 -17.14
CA PRO A 444 7.77 39.17 -16.65
C PRO A 444 7.09 39.44 -15.30
N ASN A 445 7.87 39.82 -14.28
CA ASN A 445 7.36 40.11 -12.94
C ASN A 445 6.69 41.50 -12.90
N ASP A 446 5.43 41.57 -13.32
CA ASP A 446 4.64 42.81 -13.40
C ASP A 446 3.21 42.67 -12.85
N ASP A 447 2.48 43.79 -12.80
CA ASP A 447 1.08 43.83 -12.34
C ASP A 447 0.15 42.89 -13.15
N ALA A 448 0.49 42.59 -14.42
CA ALA A 448 -0.29 41.71 -15.27
C ALA A 448 -0.10 40.23 -14.92
N LEU A 449 1.13 39.81 -14.61
CA LEU A 449 1.43 38.48 -14.08
C LEU A 449 0.67 38.25 -12.77
N TRP A 450 0.76 39.19 -11.82
CA TRP A 450 0.08 39.05 -10.53
C TRP A 450 -1.43 38.94 -10.67
N ALA A 451 -2.04 39.68 -11.60
CA ALA A 451 -3.45 39.55 -11.93
C ALA A 451 -3.78 38.17 -12.52
N ARG A 452 -2.92 37.60 -13.39
CA ARG A 452 -3.10 36.24 -13.92
C ARG A 452 -3.01 35.18 -12.82
N ILE A 453 -2.04 35.30 -11.90
CA ILE A 453 -1.90 34.40 -10.73
C ILE A 453 -3.18 34.43 -9.90
N ARG A 454 -3.64 35.63 -9.48
CA ARG A 454 -4.86 35.78 -8.68
C ARG A 454 -6.09 35.19 -9.35
N ARG A 455 -6.29 35.44 -10.65
CA ARG A 455 -7.44 34.88 -11.39
C ARG A 455 -7.39 33.36 -11.47
N THR A 456 -6.21 32.79 -11.72
CA THR A 456 -6.03 31.34 -11.90
C THR A 456 -6.28 30.58 -10.59
N ILE A 457 -5.63 31.01 -9.51
CA ILE A 457 -5.80 30.40 -8.18
C ILE A 457 -7.20 30.69 -7.64
N GLY A 458 -7.71 31.91 -7.81
CA GLY A 458 -9.06 32.27 -7.36
C GLY A 458 -10.14 31.41 -8.03
N ALA A 459 -10.05 31.17 -9.34
CA ALA A 459 -11.00 30.31 -10.05
C ALA A 459 -10.98 28.86 -9.52
N PHE A 460 -9.79 28.33 -9.21
CA PHE A 460 -9.65 27.00 -8.60
C PHE A 460 -10.30 26.94 -7.21
N LEU A 461 -10.00 27.89 -6.33
CA LEU A 461 -10.57 27.91 -4.98
C LEU A 461 -12.08 28.14 -4.96
N VAL A 462 -12.64 28.88 -5.93
CA VAL A 462 -14.10 28.96 -6.13
C VAL A 462 -14.69 27.58 -6.43
N ASN A 463 -14.03 26.77 -7.27
CA ASN A 463 -14.50 25.42 -7.57
C ASN A 463 -14.45 24.52 -6.33
N GLU A 464 -13.39 24.60 -5.53
CA GLU A 464 -13.26 23.83 -4.28
C GLU A 464 -14.30 24.28 -3.23
N TRP A 465 -14.57 25.58 -3.11
CA TRP A 465 -15.66 26.10 -2.28
C TRP A 465 -17.02 25.58 -2.74
N ARG A 466 -17.31 25.58 -4.05
CA ARG A 466 -18.57 25.03 -4.61
C ARG A 466 -18.73 23.53 -4.36
N LYS A 467 -17.62 22.77 -4.27
CA LYS A 467 -17.62 21.35 -3.89
C LYS A 467 -17.85 21.14 -2.39
N GLY A 468 -17.90 22.20 -1.59
CA GLY A 468 -18.08 22.15 -0.14
C GLY A 468 -16.79 21.89 0.64
N ALA A 469 -15.61 22.04 0.01
CA ALA A 469 -14.33 21.84 0.68
C ALA A 469 -13.95 22.99 1.62
N LEU A 470 -14.41 24.21 1.28
CA LEU A 470 -14.14 25.44 2.02
C LEU A 470 -15.39 25.95 2.72
N PHE A 471 -15.24 26.47 3.94
CA PHE A 471 -16.30 26.98 4.79
C PHE A 471 -16.53 28.48 4.55
N GLY A 472 -17.79 28.89 4.40
CA GLY A 472 -18.17 30.29 4.17
C GLY A 472 -19.42 30.36 3.30
N LEU A 473 -20.27 31.36 3.53
CA LEU A 473 -21.46 31.59 2.70
C LEU A 473 -21.10 32.26 1.37
N THR A 474 -19.95 32.93 1.32
CA THR A 474 -19.41 33.59 0.12
C THR A 474 -17.95 33.18 -0.11
N PRO A 475 -17.44 33.28 -1.35
CA PRO A 475 -16.02 33.03 -1.63
C PRO A 475 -15.06 33.86 -0.78
N ASP A 476 -15.39 35.13 -0.51
CA ASP A 476 -14.55 36.05 0.26
C ASP A 476 -14.45 35.68 1.76
N GLU A 477 -15.46 35.00 2.30
CA GLU A 477 -15.40 34.40 3.64
C GLU A 477 -14.58 33.10 3.64
N ALA A 478 -14.53 32.40 2.51
CA ALA A 478 -13.95 31.06 2.40
C ALA A 478 -12.46 31.07 2.08
N PHE A 479 -11.98 32.04 1.30
CA PHE A 479 -10.56 32.16 0.96
C PHE A 479 -10.17 33.57 0.51
N PHE A 480 -8.88 33.85 0.49
CA PHE A 480 -8.31 35.02 -0.18
C PHE A 480 -7.07 34.64 -1.00
N VAL A 481 -6.82 35.40 -2.08
CA VAL A 481 -5.60 35.29 -2.90
C VAL A 481 -5.03 36.69 -3.11
N LYS A 482 -3.88 36.96 -2.49
CA LYS A 482 -3.22 38.27 -2.52
C LYS A 482 -1.88 38.17 -3.23
N CYS A 483 -1.80 38.82 -4.39
CA CYS A 483 -0.58 38.99 -5.17
C CYS A 483 -0.68 40.39 -5.79
N ASP A 484 -0.02 41.34 -5.15
CA ASP A 484 -0.03 42.77 -5.43
C ASP A 484 1.30 43.41 -4.99
N ARG A 485 1.39 44.74 -5.10
CA ARG A 485 2.57 45.53 -4.71
C ARG A 485 2.91 45.48 -3.22
N GLU A 486 1.95 45.15 -2.34
CA GLU A 486 2.25 44.98 -0.91
C GLU A 486 2.97 43.66 -0.67
N THR A 487 2.59 42.60 -1.40
CA THR A 487 3.29 41.30 -1.36
C THR A 487 4.55 41.27 -2.23
N ASN A 488 4.67 42.15 -3.23
CA ASN A 488 5.77 42.20 -4.20
C ASN A 488 6.31 43.64 -4.30
N PRO A 489 7.03 44.12 -3.28
CA PRO A 489 7.70 45.42 -3.32
C PRO A 489 8.89 45.40 -4.31
N ALA A 490 9.44 46.57 -4.62
CA ALA A 490 10.51 46.71 -5.62
C ALA A 490 11.71 45.80 -5.33
N GLU A 491 12.07 45.65 -4.05
CA GLU A 491 13.19 44.81 -3.63
C GLU A 491 12.95 43.32 -3.94
N ALA A 492 11.70 42.84 -3.85
CA ALA A 492 11.35 41.47 -4.21
C ALA A 492 11.39 41.26 -5.74
N ILE A 493 10.94 42.27 -6.49
CA ILE A 493 10.98 42.27 -7.96
C ILE A 493 12.43 42.24 -8.45
N ASP A 494 13.29 43.08 -7.88
CA ASP A 494 14.73 43.15 -8.19
C ASP A 494 15.45 41.82 -7.83
N ALA A 495 14.97 41.13 -6.79
CA ALA A 495 15.43 39.79 -6.42
C ALA A 495 14.85 38.66 -7.30
N GLY A 496 13.98 38.98 -8.26
CA GLY A 496 13.33 38.00 -9.14
C GLY A 496 12.29 37.12 -8.44
N GLN A 497 11.73 37.59 -7.32
CA GLN A 497 10.77 36.83 -6.51
C GLN A 497 9.33 37.33 -6.73
N VAL A 498 8.39 36.39 -6.79
CA VAL A 498 6.94 36.65 -6.76
C VAL A 498 6.35 35.93 -5.56
N THR A 499 5.73 36.68 -4.66
CA THR A 499 5.00 36.18 -3.50
C THR A 499 3.50 36.33 -3.73
N CYS A 500 2.77 35.21 -3.57
CA CYS A 500 1.32 35.17 -3.54
C CYS A 500 0.87 34.57 -2.20
N GLN A 501 0.16 35.35 -1.40
CA GLN A 501 -0.39 34.90 -0.13
C GLN A 501 -1.79 34.32 -0.35
N ILE A 502 -2.01 33.11 0.15
CA ILE A 502 -3.26 32.37 0.00
C ILE A 502 -3.74 31.97 1.39
N GLY A 503 -4.98 32.30 1.72
CA GLY A 503 -5.63 31.81 2.93
C GLY A 503 -6.91 31.08 2.57
N VAL A 504 -7.18 29.97 3.26
CA VAL A 504 -8.38 29.15 3.05
C VAL A 504 -9.00 28.76 4.40
N ALA A 505 -10.32 28.68 4.44
CA ALA A 505 -11.09 28.22 5.60
C ALA A 505 -11.57 26.78 5.36
N PRO A 506 -10.88 25.74 5.87
CA PRO A 506 -11.28 24.36 5.65
C PRO A 506 -12.53 23.98 6.45
N VAL A 507 -13.38 23.11 5.90
CA VAL A 507 -14.49 22.52 6.66
C VAL A 507 -13.95 21.55 7.72
N LYS A 508 -14.28 21.80 9.00
CA LYS A 508 -13.93 20.91 10.12
C LYS A 508 -15.05 19.92 10.42
N PRO A 509 -14.75 18.66 10.76
CA PRO A 509 -15.78 17.66 11.06
C PRO A 509 -16.49 17.95 12.38
N ALA A 510 -17.80 17.68 12.42
CA ALA A 510 -18.59 17.68 13.65
C ALA A 510 -18.38 16.36 14.41
N GLU A 511 -17.35 16.31 15.26
CA GLU A 511 -17.00 15.12 16.04
C GLU A 511 -17.96 14.87 17.23
N PHE A 512 -18.47 15.94 17.83
CA PHE A 512 -19.38 15.89 18.98
C PHE A 512 -20.73 16.51 18.60
N VAL A 513 -21.81 15.73 18.74
CA VAL A 513 -23.19 16.20 18.56
C VAL A 513 -23.88 16.12 19.90
N ILE A 514 -24.27 17.28 20.45
CA ILE A 514 -24.89 17.40 21.77
C ILE A 514 -26.35 17.82 21.58
N PHE A 515 -27.29 16.93 21.93
CA PHE A 515 -28.71 17.25 21.99
C PHE A 515 -29.07 17.69 23.41
N GLN A 516 -29.52 18.92 23.58
CA GLN A 516 -30.03 19.44 24.85
C GLN A 516 -31.56 19.37 24.83
N LEU A 517 -32.13 18.54 25.70
CA LEU A 517 -33.58 18.39 25.85
C LEU A 517 -34.02 19.17 27.10
N SER A 518 -34.97 20.09 26.93
CA SER A 518 -35.68 20.73 28.03
C SER A 518 -37.15 20.32 28.02
N GLN A 519 -37.70 20.11 29.21
CA GLN A 519 -39.15 19.94 29.37
C GLN A 519 -39.77 21.33 29.47
N LEU A 520 -40.63 21.68 28.50
CA LEU A 520 -41.44 22.88 28.59
C LEU A 520 -42.63 22.61 29.51
N SER A 521 -42.77 23.38 30.60
CA SER A 521 -44.01 23.43 31.37
C SER A 521 -45.09 24.10 30.51
N SER A 522 -46.21 23.42 30.29
CA SER A 522 -47.31 23.92 29.47
C SER A 522 -47.93 25.17 30.13
N GLY A 523 -47.50 26.36 29.71
CA GLY A 523 -48.03 27.60 30.27
C GLY A 523 -47.39 28.92 29.83
N THR A 524 -46.48 28.94 28.85
CA THR A 524 -45.95 30.23 28.37
C THR A 524 -45.95 30.23 26.85
N SER A 525 -46.90 30.98 26.29
CA SER A 525 -46.90 31.40 24.90
C SER A 525 -45.64 32.21 24.63
N THR A 526 -44.68 31.65 23.92
CA THR A 526 -43.64 32.45 23.27
C THR A 526 -44.12 32.79 21.86
N VAL A 527 -44.75 33.95 21.74
CA VAL A 527 -44.55 34.80 20.57
C VAL A 527 -43.18 35.44 20.77
N SER A 528 -42.23 35.14 19.89
CA SER A 528 -41.10 36.03 19.60
C SER A 528 -40.37 35.54 18.36
N GLU A 529 -40.08 36.52 17.50
CA GLU A 529 -39.64 36.53 16.09
C GLU A 529 -38.47 35.63 15.67
#